data_AF-D3AY04-F1
#
_entry.id   AF-D3AY04-F1
#
_cell.length_a   1.000
_cell.length_b   1.000
_cell.length_c   1.000
_cell.angle_alpha   90.00
_cell.angle_beta   90.00
_cell.angle_gamma   90.00
#
_symmetry.space_group_name_H-M   'P 1'
#
loop_
_entity.id
_entity.type
_entity.pdbx_description
1 polymer ?
#
loop_
_entity_poly.entity_id
_entity_poly.type
_entity_poly.pdbx_seq_one_letter_code
_entity_poly.pdbx_strand_id
1 'polypeptide(L)'
;MYQVSNLIKYNRVAYIGGISSNAGSLVRGNYYSTTTNNTSTSSINKKARQSHHHHVNSKSITDYLGKALTSNEKFNIKQVMLSSLHSVYQGREHLERGNFAQGEKLILNGFKTLNNDVDFSSSLFAVPTHALGLASIRKGDFKSGTTLFNLAIDRCKNVENIVYKNYILPEALNDLGLSLVRQKKSEDAYEALQNAEKLTSNEDITQLSSSILTNFGEYYKNRKEYAQASFYHGKAHYQLINKREDNNIDLVRCLANRAQVLRLDGDIKSGRLLLSEAISALRKLENKAEKYGKKPRHLDWAKILVECGHFHYAENAYDKARNTLKNAKDIFDVMEISNSPDAVINALNLAIIEKKFPIEASSEEFVKTQVQAVEPHYQKLTEQSFFVGTGTSNLIKNLLDKKLTSKSPEVINMGLISPLHFPLSRLSG
;
A
#
# COMPACT_ATOMS: atom_id res chain seq x y z
N MET A 1 27.49 -18.73 -7.26
CA MET A 1 27.60 -18.00 -5.99
C MET A 1 28.11 -16.60 -6.30
N TYR A 2 27.28 -15.56 -6.23
CA TYR A 2 27.76 -14.19 -6.37
C TYR A 2 27.14 -13.33 -5.27
N GLN A 3 28.04 -12.73 -4.49
CA GLN A 3 27.79 -11.83 -3.37
C GLN A 3 27.27 -10.49 -3.90
N VAL A 4 26.21 -9.97 -3.28
CA VAL A 4 25.77 -8.59 -3.44
C VAL A 4 26.41 -7.80 -2.30
N SER A 5 27.49 -7.09 -2.59
CA SER A 5 28.11 -6.14 -1.68
C SER A 5 28.40 -4.84 -2.41
N ASN A 6 27.90 -3.73 -1.83
CA ASN A 6 28.45 -2.37 -1.79
C ASN A 6 27.41 -1.29 -2.09
N LEU A 7 26.82 -0.73 -1.02
CA LEU A 7 26.40 0.67 -1.01
C LEU A 7 26.24 1.21 0.42
N ILE A 8 27.36 1.33 1.15
CA ILE A 8 27.55 2.33 2.22
C ILE A 8 29.01 2.77 2.19
N LYS A 9 29.28 4.03 1.84
CA LYS A 9 30.39 4.79 2.43
C LYS A 9 29.90 6.20 2.77
N TYR A 10 29.90 6.47 4.07
CA TYR A 10 29.77 7.78 4.68
C TYR A 10 30.96 8.66 4.29
N ASN A 11 30.71 9.94 4.01
CA ASN A 11 31.72 10.98 4.17
C ASN A 11 31.17 12.05 5.13
N ARG A 12 31.84 12.14 6.30
CA ARG A 12 31.83 13.30 7.19
C ARG A 12 32.74 14.36 6.57
N VAL A 13 32.27 15.60 6.47
CA VAL A 13 33.15 16.77 6.43
C VAL A 13 32.57 17.82 7.39
N ALA A 14 33.45 18.36 8.22
CA ALA A 14 33.20 19.38 9.23
C ALA A 14 32.91 20.75 8.59
N TYR A 15 32.15 21.59 9.28
CA TYR A 15 32.22 23.04 9.09
C TYR A 15 32.16 23.76 10.44
N ILE A 16 33.14 24.65 10.63
CA ILE A 16 33.32 25.61 11.71
C ILE A 16 32.53 26.89 11.35
N GLY A 17 32.10 27.63 12.38
CA GLY A 17 31.05 28.65 12.34
C GLY A 17 31.36 30.01 11.70
N GLY A 18 30.36 30.90 11.77
CA GLY A 18 30.46 32.30 11.33
C GLY A 18 29.11 33.02 11.08
N ILE A 19 28.46 33.43 12.17
CA ILE A 19 27.75 34.72 12.45
C ILE A 19 27.11 35.57 11.31
N SER A 20 25.82 35.93 11.53
CA SER A 20 25.13 37.25 11.36
C SER A 20 24.13 37.56 10.22
N SER A 21 22.92 37.89 10.71
CA SER A 21 21.99 39.00 10.39
C SER A 21 20.98 38.96 9.22
N ASN A 22 19.70 39.05 9.65
CA ASN A 22 18.56 39.83 9.15
C ASN A 22 17.98 39.51 7.76
N ALA A 23 16.68 39.59 7.48
CA ALA A 23 15.40 39.70 8.23
C ALA A 23 14.29 39.53 7.16
N GLY A 24 13.10 38.99 7.51
CA GLY A 24 11.94 39.07 6.59
C GLY A 24 10.96 37.88 6.63
N SER A 25 10.20 37.78 7.71
CA SER A 25 8.81 37.29 7.83
C SER A 25 8.11 36.66 6.62
N LEU A 26 7.61 35.42 6.77
CA LEU A 26 6.16 35.08 6.66
C LEU A 26 5.87 33.61 7.06
N VAL A 27 5.15 33.47 8.17
CA VAL A 27 4.24 32.41 8.66
C VAL A 27 4.44 30.97 8.12
N ARG A 28 4.98 30.09 8.98
CA ARG A 28 4.85 28.62 8.88
C ARG A 28 4.45 28.01 10.22
N GLY A 29 3.54 27.05 10.15
CA GLY A 29 2.96 26.33 11.28
C GLY A 29 4.00 25.57 12.11
N ASN A 30 3.72 25.52 13.41
CA ASN A 30 4.58 25.00 14.46
C ASN A 30 4.90 23.50 14.25
N TYR A 31 6.19 23.20 14.09
CA TYR A 31 6.74 21.87 14.31
C TYR A 31 7.07 21.73 15.80
N TYR A 32 6.56 20.67 16.43
CA TYR A 32 7.00 20.27 17.77
C TYR A 32 8.46 19.81 17.70
N SER A 33 9.35 20.64 18.25
CA SER A 33 10.75 20.31 18.53
C SER A 33 10.91 20.21 20.04
N THR A 34 11.34 19.06 20.54
CA THR A 34 11.77 18.90 21.93
C THR A 34 13.28 18.71 21.95
N THR A 35 13.99 19.76 22.39
CA THR A 35 15.36 19.65 22.90
C THR A 35 15.44 20.44 24.20
N THR A 36 15.87 19.77 25.27
CA THR A 36 16.53 20.41 26.41
C THR A 36 17.67 19.51 26.86
N ASN A 37 18.90 20.02 26.74
CA ASN A 37 20.04 19.59 27.53
C ASN A 37 20.17 20.55 28.71
N ASN A 38 20.37 20.05 29.93
CA ASN A 38 21.62 20.34 30.65
C ASN A 38 21.82 19.43 31.86
N THR A 39 23.10 19.19 32.09
CA THR A 39 23.77 18.37 33.09
C THR A 39 23.65 18.88 34.52
N SER A 40 23.49 17.97 35.47
CA SER A 40 24.20 18.00 36.76
C SER A 40 24.12 16.66 37.47
N THR A 41 25.29 16.22 37.93
CA THR A 41 25.61 15.00 38.68
C THR A 41 24.99 14.97 40.08
N SER A 42 24.36 13.85 40.45
CA SER A 42 24.48 13.29 41.81
C SER A 42 24.00 11.84 41.83
N SER A 43 24.75 11.03 42.56
CA SER A 43 24.59 9.61 42.85
C SER A 43 23.31 9.27 43.62
N ILE A 44 23.01 7.96 43.64
CA ILE A 44 22.26 7.18 44.65
C ILE A 44 20.94 6.54 44.16
N ASN A 45 20.91 5.21 44.35
CA ASN A 45 19.79 4.26 44.42
C ASN A 45 19.11 3.75 43.13
N LYS A 46 19.69 2.64 42.64
CA LYS A 46 18.96 1.57 41.93
C LYS A 46 17.83 1.03 42.83
N LYS A 47 16.59 1.41 42.52
CA LYS A 47 15.42 0.55 42.78
C LYS A 47 14.79 0.21 41.44
N ALA A 48 14.83 -1.09 41.12
CA ALA A 48 14.20 -1.69 39.97
C ALA A 48 12.69 -1.37 39.97
N ARG A 49 12.24 -0.51 39.06
CA ARG A 49 10.84 -0.42 38.68
C ARG A 49 10.60 -1.47 37.59
N GLN A 50 10.07 -2.61 37.99
CA GLN A 50 9.38 -3.53 37.08
C GLN A 50 8.23 -2.76 36.44
N SER A 51 8.38 -2.37 35.18
CA SER A 51 7.26 -1.89 34.37
C SER A 51 6.32 -3.07 34.13
N HIS A 52 5.14 -3.02 34.72
CA HIS A 52 4.05 -3.92 34.37
C HIS A 52 3.74 -3.76 32.88
N HIS A 53 4.15 -4.76 32.10
CA HIS A 53 3.68 -4.98 30.74
C HIS A 53 2.20 -5.32 30.81
N HIS A 54 1.33 -4.32 30.67
CA HIS A 54 -0.03 -4.58 30.21
C HIS A 54 0.06 -4.99 28.74
N HIS A 55 0.24 -6.29 28.51
CA HIS A 55 -0.11 -6.91 27.24
C HIS A 55 -1.62 -6.69 27.05
N VAL A 56 -1.97 -5.71 26.22
CA VAL A 56 -3.31 -5.66 25.63
C VAL A 56 -3.40 -6.91 24.76
N ASN A 57 -4.14 -7.88 25.25
CA ASN A 57 -4.34 -9.17 24.61
C ASN A 57 -5.22 -8.92 23.38
N SER A 58 -4.62 -8.60 22.23
CA SER A 58 -5.32 -8.49 20.95
C SER A 58 -5.83 -9.87 20.59
N LYS A 59 -7.02 -10.23 21.06
CA LYS A 59 -7.69 -11.45 20.62
C LYS A 59 -7.87 -11.36 19.11
N SER A 60 -7.44 -12.39 18.40
CA SER A 60 -7.55 -12.45 16.95
C SER A 60 -9.03 -12.38 16.53
N ILE A 61 -9.34 -11.83 15.35
CA ILE A 61 -10.72 -11.82 14.81
C ILE A 61 -11.28 -13.26 14.76
N THR A 62 -10.42 -14.25 14.52
CA THR A 62 -10.75 -15.68 14.63
C THR A 62 -11.26 -16.10 16.01
N ASP A 63 -10.70 -15.54 17.09
CA ASP A 63 -11.18 -15.80 18.46
C ASP A 63 -12.54 -15.16 18.73
N TYR A 64 -12.79 -13.97 18.18
CA TYR A 64 -14.09 -13.31 18.30
C TYR A 64 -15.18 -14.04 17.50
N LEU A 65 -14.89 -14.44 16.25
CA LEU A 65 -15.80 -15.24 15.43
C LEU A 65 -16.06 -16.62 16.07
N GLY A 66 -15.03 -17.26 16.62
CA GLY A 66 -15.16 -18.54 17.32
C GLY A 66 -15.98 -18.47 18.62
N LYS A 67 -16.04 -17.30 19.27
CA LYS A 67 -16.81 -17.06 20.51
C LYS A 67 -18.23 -16.56 20.25
N ALA A 68 -18.48 -15.84 19.17
CA ALA A 68 -19.80 -15.31 18.87
C ALA A 68 -20.84 -16.39 18.49
N LEU A 69 -20.42 -17.65 18.34
CA LEU A 69 -21.28 -18.81 18.01
C LEU A 69 -21.88 -19.54 19.23
N THR A 70 -22.11 -18.87 20.36
CA THR A 70 -22.71 -19.51 21.53
C THR A 70 -24.24 -19.47 21.47
N SER A 71 -24.84 -20.44 20.78
CA SER A 71 -26.10 -21.12 21.15
C SER A 71 -26.55 -22.09 20.05
N ASN A 72 -26.73 -23.37 20.42
CA ASN A 72 -27.39 -24.45 19.65
C ASN A 72 -26.86 -24.89 18.26
N GLU A 73 -25.80 -24.31 17.70
CA GLU A 73 -25.21 -24.82 16.45
C GLU A 73 -24.36 -26.08 16.67
N LYS A 74 -24.64 -27.12 15.88
CA LYS A 74 -23.94 -28.42 15.91
C LYS A 74 -22.43 -28.19 15.81
N PHE A 75 -21.66 -28.83 16.69
CA PHE A 75 -20.18 -28.82 16.76
C PHE A 75 -19.48 -28.88 15.38
N ASN A 76 -20.10 -29.54 14.39
CA ASN A 76 -19.63 -29.63 13.02
C ASN A 76 -19.52 -28.25 12.30
N ILE A 77 -20.52 -27.37 12.42
CA ILE A 77 -20.55 -26.07 11.73
C ILE A 77 -19.42 -25.16 12.22
N LYS A 78 -19.15 -25.17 13.52
CA LYS A 78 -18.05 -24.40 14.11
C LYS A 78 -16.69 -24.82 13.55
N GLN A 79 -16.44 -26.13 13.40
CA GLN A 79 -15.20 -26.63 12.84
C GLN A 79 -15.05 -26.25 11.36
N VAL A 80 -16.10 -26.45 10.57
CA VAL A 80 -16.15 -26.05 9.16
C VAL A 80 -15.84 -24.55 9.00
N MET A 81 -16.44 -23.70 9.83
CA MET A 81 -16.18 -22.26 9.81
C MET A 81 -14.72 -21.93 10.17
N LEU A 82 -14.17 -22.52 11.23
CA LEU A 82 -12.77 -22.28 11.63
C LEU A 82 -11.78 -22.71 10.54
N SER A 83 -11.99 -23.88 9.94
CA SER A 83 -11.16 -24.37 8.83
C SER A 83 -11.24 -23.44 7.61
N SER A 84 -12.45 -22.97 7.28
CA SER A 84 -12.63 -22.01 6.19
C SER A 84 -11.91 -20.69 6.45
N LEU A 85 -12.15 -20.08 7.62
CA LEU A 85 -11.53 -18.82 8.00
C LEU A 85 -10.01 -18.93 8.00
N HIS A 86 -9.46 -20.02 8.54
CA HIS A 86 -8.02 -20.27 8.53
C HIS A 86 -7.46 -20.26 7.09
N SER A 87 -8.12 -20.96 6.17
CA SER A 87 -7.71 -20.98 4.75
C SER A 87 -7.81 -19.59 4.11
N VAL A 88 -8.86 -18.83 4.41
CA VAL A 88 -9.05 -17.45 3.90
C VAL A 88 -7.96 -16.52 4.41
N TYR A 89 -7.63 -16.55 5.71
CA TYR A 89 -6.59 -15.70 6.29
C TYR A 89 -5.20 -16.02 5.75
N GLN A 90 -4.88 -17.31 5.60
CA GLN A 90 -3.65 -17.72 4.92
C GLN A 90 -3.64 -17.19 3.48
N GLY A 91 -4.77 -17.28 2.78
CA GLY A 91 -4.90 -16.75 1.43
C GLY A 91 -4.63 -15.25 1.36
N ARG A 92 -5.19 -14.46 2.28
CA ARG A 92 -4.93 -13.01 2.41
C ARG A 92 -3.44 -12.73 2.66
N GLU A 93 -2.79 -13.49 3.53
CA GLU A 93 -1.35 -13.35 3.78
C GLU A 93 -0.53 -13.63 2.51
N HIS A 94 -0.89 -14.65 1.73
CA HIS A 94 -0.27 -14.92 0.44
C HIS A 94 -0.46 -13.76 -0.55
N LEU A 95 -1.63 -13.11 -0.58
CA LEU A 95 -1.85 -11.91 -1.38
C LEU A 95 -0.91 -10.76 -0.98
N GLU A 96 -0.74 -10.50 0.33
CA GLU A 96 0.16 -9.46 0.85
C GLU A 96 1.64 -9.72 0.51
N ARG A 97 2.01 -10.99 0.36
CA ARG A 97 3.34 -11.45 -0.05
C ARG A 97 3.51 -11.55 -1.57
N GLY A 98 2.53 -11.09 -2.35
CA GLY A 98 2.58 -11.14 -3.81
C GLY A 98 2.39 -12.53 -4.43
N ASN A 99 2.01 -13.56 -3.67
CA ASN A 99 1.69 -14.88 -4.20
C ASN A 99 0.18 -14.96 -4.53
N PHE A 100 -0.22 -14.24 -5.58
CA PHE A 100 -1.63 -14.03 -5.88
C PHE A 100 -2.39 -15.32 -6.22
N ALA A 101 -1.80 -16.21 -7.03
CA ALA A 101 -2.43 -17.45 -7.43
C ALA A 101 -2.68 -18.39 -6.24
N GLN A 102 -1.68 -18.56 -5.36
CA GLN A 102 -1.85 -19.37 -4.15
C GLN A 102 -2.83 -18.71 -3.17
N GLY A 103 -2.77 -17.39 -3.02
CA GLY A 103 -3.68 -16.64 -2.14
C GLY A 103 -5.14 -16.82 -2.54
N GLU A 104 -5.45 -16.64 -3.83
CA GLU A 104 -6.79 -16.88 -4.38
C GLU A 104 -7.23 -18.33 -4.23
N LYS A 105 -6.35 -19.29 -4.53
CA LYS A 105 -6.65 -20.73 -4.36
C LYS A 105 -7.06 -21.07 -2.92
N LEU A 106 -6.34 -20.54 -1.92
CA LEU A 106 -6.67 -20.76 -0.51
C LEU A 106 -8.00 -20.11 -0.14
N ILE A 107 -8.28 -18.89 -0.60
CA ILE A 107 -9.57 -18.23 -0.35
C ILE A 107 -10.73 -19.04 -0.96
N LEU A 108 -10.56 -19.55 -2.19
CA LEU A 108 -11.54 -20.41 -2.85
C LEU A 108 -11.75 -21.74 -2.12
N ASN A 109 -10.69 -22.32 -1.55
CA ASN A 109 -10.80 -23.51 -0.72
C ASN A 109 -11.59 -23.23 0.57
N GLY A 110 -11.37 -22.08 1.20
CA GLY A 110 -12.19 -21.64 2.33
C GLY A 110 -13.67 -21.50 1.96
N PHE A 111 -13.96 -20.92 0.80
CA PHE A 111 -15.32 -20.87 0.24
C PHE A 111 -15.94 -22.26 0.09
N LYS A 112 -15.23 -23.19 -0.57
CA LYS A 112 -15.70 -24.57 -0.80
C LYS A 112 -15.96 -25.31 0.52
N THR A 113 -15.09 -25.09 1.50
CA THR A 113 -15.22 -25.68 2.84
C THR A 113 -16.54 -25.26 3.50
N LEU A 114 -16.89 -23.97 3.46
CA LEU A 114 -18.18 -23.50 3.99
C LEU A 114 -19.38 -24.04 3.21
N ASN A 115 -19.29 -24.05 1.88
CA ASN A 115 -20.41 -24.36 0.99
C ASN A 115 -20.92 -25.82 1.09
N ASN A 116 -20.17 -26.71 1.75
CA ASN A 116 -20.61 -28.08 1.99
C ASN A 116 -21.72 -28.16 3.05
N ASP A 117 -21.71 -27.24 4.03
CA ASP A 117 -22.54 -27.33 5.24
C ASP A 117 -23.30 -26.04 5.56
N VAL A 118 -23.06 -24.96 4.81
CA VAL A 118 -23.63 -23.63 5.04
C VAL A 118 -24.30 -23.12 3.77
N ASP A 119 -25.54 -22.64 3.91
CA ASP A 119 -26.27 -22.00 2.81
C ASP A 119 -25.52 -20.75 2.28
N PHE A 120 -25.43 -20.60 0.97
CA PHE A 120 -24.67 -19.53 0.32
C PHE A 120 -25.18 -18.12 0.64
N SER A 121 -26.46 -17.98 1.01
CA SER A 121 -27.04 -16.70 1.45
C SER A 121 -26.59 -16.30 2.86
N SER A 122 -25.95 -17.20 3.61
CA SER A 122 -25.48 -16.94 4.97
C SER A 122 -24.45 -15.81 5.05
N SER A 123 -24.53 -15.04 6.14
CA SER A 123 -23.55 -14.01 6.49
C SER A 123 -22.15 -14.58 6.74
N LEU A 124 -22.02 -15.88 7.03
CA LEU A 124 -20.74 -16.59 7.16
C LEU A 124 -19.86 -16.45 5.90
N PHE A 125 -20.47 -16.21 4.73
CA PHE A 125 -19.74 -15.97 3.50
C PHE A 125 -19.19 -14.53 3.36
N ALA A 126 -19.49 -13.59 4.27
CA ALA A 126 -19.02 -12.21 4.12
C ALA A 126 -17.48 -12.10 4.09
N VAL A 127 -16.79 -12.77 5.02
CA VAL A 127 -15.32 -12.77 5.12
C VAL A 127 -14.64 -13.36 3.86
N PRO A 128 -14.96 -14.59 3.41
CA PRO A 128 -14.34 -15.13 2.20
C PRO A 128 -14.68 -14.29 0.96
N THR A 129 -15.90 -13.73 0.86
CA THR A 129 -16.29 -12.86 -0.27
C THR A 129 -15.45 -11.59 -0.33
N HIS A 130 -15.29 -10.93 0.82
CA HIS A 130 -14.41 -9.78 0.95
C HIS A 130 -12.97 -10.13 0.51
N ALA A 131 -12.45 -11.28 0.95
CA ALA A 131 -11.12 -11.73 0.57
C ALA A 131 -10.97 -12.02 -0.94
N LEU A 132 -12.00 -12.55 -1.62
CA LEU A 132 -11.99 -12.65 -3.09
C LEU A 132 -12.00 -11.27 -3.75
N GLY A 133 -12.69 -10.30 -3.16
CA GLY A 133 -12.64 -8.90 -3.58
C GLY A 133 -11.21 -8.37 -3.54
N LEU A 134 -10.49 -8.62 -2.43
CA LEU A 134 -9.06 -8.29 -2.30
C LEU A 134 -8.22 -8.98 -3.38
N ALA A 135 -8.40 -10.28 -3.62
CA ALA A 135 -7.69 -11.01 -4.66
C ALA A 135 -7.92 -10.40 -6.06
N SER A 136 -9.16 -9.98 -6.34
CA SER A 136 -9.55 -9.37 -7.62
C SER A 136 -8.84 -8.03 -7.84
N ILE A 137 -8.87 -7.13 -6.85
CA ILE A 137 -8.23 -5.81 -6.99
C ILE A 137 -6.70 -5.91 -7.08
N ARG A 138 -6.07 -6.90 -6.42
CA ARG A 138 -4.61 -7.15 -6.52
C ARG A 138 -4.19 -7.56 -7.93
N LYS A 139 -5.10 -8.23 -8.66
CA LYS A 139 -4.93 -8.60 -10.08
C LYS A 139 -5.40 -7.51 -11.07
N GLY A 140 -5.85 -6.36 -10.57
CA GLY A 140 -6.34 -5.26 -11.41
C GLY A 140 -7.78 -5.39 -11.90
N ASP A 141 -8.55 -6.35 -11.38
CA ASP A 141 -9.97 -6.49 -11.71
C ASP A 141 -10.84 -5.73 -10.69
N PHE A 142 -10.90 -4.41 -10.86
CA PHE A 142 -11.58 -3.51 -9.94
C PHE A 142 -13.10 -3.63 -9.98
N LYS A 143 -13.70 -3.95 -11.14
CA LYS A 143 -15.14 -4.19 -11.29
C LYS A 143 -15.57 -5.45 -10.54
N SER A 144 -14.85 -6.56 -10.71
CA SER A 144 -15.11 -7.78 -9.93
C SER A 144 -14.88 -7.55 -8.45
N GLY A 145 -13.80 -6.85 -8.08
CA GLY A 145 -13.54 -6.45 -6.69
C GLY A 145 -14.69 -5.67 -6.06
N THR A 146 -15.20 -4.66 -6.77
CA THR A 146 -16.35 -3.84 -6.36
C THR A 146 -17.61 -4.68 -6.15
N THR A 147 -17.89 -5.58 -7.10
CA THR A 147 -19.04 -6.49 -7.01
C THR A 147 -18.95 -7.38 -5.77
N LEU A 148 -17.76 -7.94 -5.52
CA LEU A 148 -17.50 -8.79 -4.35
C LEU A 148 -17.56 -8.02 -3.03
N PHE A 149 -17.05 -6.79 -2.98
CA PHE A 149 -17.17 -5.95 -1.79
C PHE A 149 -18.64 -5.58 -1.50
N ASN A 150 -19.42 -5.21 -2.51
CA ASN A 150 -20.86 -4.98 -2.34
C ASN A 150 -21.59 -6.22 -1.83
N LEU A 151 -21.28 -7.40 -2.39
CA LEU A 151 -21.86 -8.65 -1.90
C LEU A 151 -21.46 -8.97 -0.45
N ALA A 152 -20.21 -8.70 -0.06
CA ALA A 152 -19.77 -8.85 1.32
C ALA A 152 -20.50 -7.87 2.26
N ILE A 153 -20.71 -6.62 1.82
CA ILE A 153 -21.48 -5.60 2.55
C ILE A 153 -22.93 -6.04 2.71
N ASP A 154 -23.58 -6.53 1.65
CA ASP A 154 -24.97 -6.99 1.67
C ASP A 154 -25.17 -8.14 2.67
N ARG A 155 -24.21 -9.06 2.73
CA ARG A 155 -24.18 -10.14 3.71
C ARG A 155 -24.04 -9.66 5.17
N CYS A 156 -23.60 -8.43 5.39
CA CYS A 156 -23.49 -7.83 6.73
C CYS A 156 -24.69 -6.95 7.12
N LYS A 157 -25.51 -6.47 6.16
CA LYS A 157 -26.51 -5.41 6.40
C LYS A 157 -27.59 -5.75 7.45
N ASN A 158 -27.92 -7.03 7.61
CA ASN A 158 -28.99 -7.49 8.52
C ASN A 158 -28.45 -8.37 9.66
N VAL A 159 -27.16 -8.26 9.96
CA VAL A 159 -26.51 -9.11 10.96
C VAL A 159 -26.22 -8.28 12.21
N GLU A 160 -26.93 -8.57 13.30
CA GLU A 160 -26.70 -7.90 14.58
C GLU A 160 -25.40 -8.34 15.27
N ASN A 161 -24.76 -9.40 14.77
CA ASN A 161 -23.51 -9.88 15.31
C ASN A 161 -22.41 -8.82 15.17
N ILE A 162 -21.84 -8.48 16.34
CA ILE A 162 -20.85 -7.42 16.49
C ILE A 162 -19.64 -7.60 15.56
N VAL A 163 -19.23 -8.83 15.23
CA VAL A 163 -18.06 -9.04 14.40
C VAL A 163 -18.31 -8.57 12.96
N TYR A 164 -19.46 -8.92 12.39
CA TYR A 164 -19.80 -8.52 11.03
C TYR A 164 -20.03 -7.02 10.94
N LYS A 165 -20.76 -6.45 11.90
CA LYS A 165 -21.07 -5.02 11.94
C LYS A 165 -19.83 -4.16 12.20
N ASN A 166 -18.97 -4.56 13.12
CA ASN A 166 -17.88 -3.72 13.61
C ASN A 166 -16.54 -3.99 12.91
N TYR A 167 -16.35 -5.14 12.27
CA TYR A 167 -15.07 -5.45 11.61
C TYR A 167 -15.25 -5.62 10.11
N ILE A 168 -16.11 -6.54 9.66
CA ILE A 168 -16.18 -6.90 8.24
C ILE A 168 -16.86 -5.83 7.40
N LEU A 169 -17.97 -5.27 7.87
CA LEU A 169 -18.70 -4.20 7.17
C LEU A 169 -17.83 -2.95 6.93
N PRO A 170 -17.22 -2.31 7.95
CA PRO A 170 -16.35 -1.16 7.71
C PRO A 170 -15.11 -1.52 6.88
N GLU A 171 -14.58 -2.74 7.01
CA GLU A 171 -13.47 -3.20 6.18
C GLU A 171 -13.85 -3.29 4.69
N ALA A 172 -15.00 -3.89 4.38
CA ALA A 172 -15.50 -4.03 3.02
C ALA A 172 -15.87 -2.67 2.41
N LEU A 173 -16.48 -1.77 3.18
CA LEU A 173 -16.75 -0.39 2.75
C LEU A 173 -15.45 0.38 2.45
N ASN A 174 -14.42 0.20 3.28
CA ASN A 174 -13.13 0.85 3.08
C ASN A 174 -12.44 0.40 1.78
N ASP A 175 -12.45 -0.91 1.50
CA ASP A 175 -11.88 -1.45 0.25
C ASP A 175 -12.74 -1.14 -0.98
N LEU A 176 -14.06 -1.12 -0.83
CA LEU A 176 -14.97 -0.63 -1.85
C LEU A 176 -14.59 0.81 -2.24
N GLY A 177 -14.44 1.69 -1.26
CA GLY A 177 -14.02 3.07 -1.47
C GLY A 177 -12.70 3.16 -2.25
N LEU A 178 -11.68 2.42 -1.85
CA LEU A 178 -10.40 2.39 -2.58
C LEU A 178 -10.55 1.85 -4.01
N SER A 179 -11.34 0.80 -4.22
CA SER A 179 -11.63 0.23 -5.54
C SER A 179 -12.35 1.23 -6.45
N LEU A 180 -13.28 2.01 -5.91
CA LEU A 180 -14.01 3.05 -6.62
C LEU A 180 -13.12 4.25 -6.99
N VAL A 181 -12.16 4.62 -6.13
CA VAL A 181 -11.10 5.60 -6.48
C VAL A 181 -10.32 5.13 -7.71
N ARG A 182 -10.01 3.84 -7.81
CA ARG A 182 -9.31 3.27 -8.99
C ARG A 182 -10.15 3.31 -10.26
N GLN A 183 -11.46 3.25 -10.13
CA GLN A 183 -12.40 3.33 -11.26
C GLN A 183 -12.87 4.75 -11.58
N LYS A 184 -12.31 5.79 -10.93
CA LYS A 184 -12.70 7.20 -11.10
C LYS A 184 -14.15 7.51 -10.71
N LYS A 185 -14.73 6.71 -9.82
CA LYS A 185 -16.07 6.94 -9.25
C LYS A 185 -15.93 7.71 -7.93
N SER A 186 -15.61 9.00 -8.02
CA SER A 186 -15.23 9.82 -6.87
C SER A 186 -16.32 9.91 -5.79
N GLU A 187 -17.56 10.20 -6.18
CA GLU A 187 -18.65 10.40 -5.21
C GLU A 187 -18.99 9.10 -4.48
N ASP A 188 -19.17 7.99 -5.21
CA ASP A 188 -19.39 6.66 -4.62
C ASP A 188 -18.23 6.25 -3.70
N ALA A 189 -16.98 6.57 -4.08
CA ALA A 189 -15.81 6.28 -3.27
C ALA A 189 -15.84 7.04 -1.94
N TYR A 190 -16.17 8.33 -1.99
CA TYR A 190 -16.27 9.17 -0.79
C TYR A 190 -17.36 8.67 0.15
N GLU A 191 -18.53 8.34 -0.38
CA GLU A 191 -19.65 7.80 0.41
C GLU A 191 -19.25 6.49 1.12
N ALA A 192 -18.63 5.55 0.40
CA ALA A 192 -18.17 4.29 0.97
C ALA A 192 -17.14 4.50 2.09
N LEU A 193 -16.15 5.38 1.89
CA LEU A 193 -15.14 5.71 2.90
C LEU A 193 -15.74 6.42 4.12
N GLN A 194 -16.67 7.35 3.91
CA GLN A 194 -17.35 8.05 5.00
C GLN A 194 -18.21 7.09 5.83
N ASN A 195 -18.89 6.15 5.18
CA ASN A 195 -19.66 5.12 5.89
C ASN A 195 -18.75 4.18 6.69
N ALA A 196 -17.59 3.80 6.15
CA ALA A 196 -16.58 3.06 6.90
C ALA A 196 -16.10 3.83 8.15
N GLU A 197 -15.77 5.12 8.00
CA GLU A 197 -15.30 5.98 9.10
C GLU A 197 -16.33 6.11 10.21
N LYS A 198 -17.61 6.38 9.86
CA LYS A 198 -18.72 6.48 10.82
C LYS A 198 -18.86 5.21 11.66
N LEU A 199 -18.75 4.03 11.05
CA LEU A 199 -18.84 2.75 11.75
C LEU A 199 -17.66 2.50 12.70
N THR A 200 -16.49 3.04 12.40
CA THR A 200 -15.27 2.89 13.23
C THR A 200 -15.04 4.01 14.24
N SER A 201 -15.94 5.01 14.29
CA SER A 201 -15.82 6.15 15.21
C SER A 201 -16.16 5.80 16.67
N ASN A 202 -16.67 4.59 16.93
CA ASN A 202 -16.82 4.06 18.29
C ASN A 202 -15.47 3.53 18.82
N GLU A 203 -15.14 3.86 20.06
CA GLU A 203 -13.81 3.68 20.69
C GLU A 203 -13.26 2.23 20.68
N ASP A 204 -14.11 1.22 20.46
CA ASP A 204 -13.72 -0.20 20.46
C ASP A 204 -13.09 -0.69 19.13
N ILE A 205 -13.11 0.10 18.04
CA ILE A 205 -12.69 -0.33 16.68
C ILE A 205 -11.55 0.54 16.13
N THR A 206 -10.63 0.98 17.00
CA THR A 206 -9.50 1.85 16.62
C THR A 206 -8.49 1.20 15.66
N GLN A 207 -8.57 -0.12 15.46
CA GLN A 207 -7.63 -0.85 14.62
C GLN A 207 -7.75 -0.50 13.13
N LEU A 208 -8.97 -0.29 12.62
CA LEU A 208 -9.23 0.00 11.20
C LEU A 208 -9.06 1.48 10.82
N SER A 209 -9.10 2.38 11.81
CA SER A 209 -9.07 3.82 11.60
C SER A 209 -7.89 4.27 10.73
N SER A 210 -6.67 3.76 10.98
CA SER A 210 -5.50 4.13 10.19
C SER A 210 -5.63 3.73 8.72
N SER A 211 -6.25 2.57 8.43
CA SER A 211 -6.47 2.11 7.05
C SER A 211 -7.50 2.96 6.31
N ILE A 212 -8.57 3.37 6.99
CA ILE A 212 -9.60 4.26 6.43
C ILE A 212 -8.98 5.63 6.13
N LEU A 213 -8.23 6.20 7.09
CA LEU A 213 -7.54 7.47 6.93
C LEU A 213 -6.54 7.44 5.75
N THR A 214 -5.79 6.36 5.56
CA THR A 214 -4.90 6.26 4.40
C THR A 214 -5.66 6.20 3.08
N ASN A 215 -6.83 5.55 3.03
CA ASN A 215 -7.64 5.50 1.82
C ASN A 215 -8.32 6.85 1.53
N PHE A 216 -8.71 7.63 2.54
CA PHE A 216 -9.06 9.04 2.35
C PHE A 216 -7.89 9.86 1.80
N GLY A 217 -6.68 9.62 2.29
CA GLY A 217 -5.47 10.23 1.74
C GLY A 217 -5.33 9.94 0.23
N GLU A 218 -5.57 8.69 -0.18
CA GLU A 218 -5.55 8.31 -1.59
C GLU A 218 -6.67 8.96 -2.40
N TYR A 219 -7.87 9.06 -1.85
CA TYR A 219 -9.01 9.74 -2.46
C TYR A 219 -8.66 11.19 -2.81
N TYR A 220 -8.18 11.97 -1.83
CA TYR A 220 -7.79 13.36 -2.04
C TYR A 220 -6.57 13.49 -2.97
N LYS A 221 -5.61 12.55 -2.89
CA LYS A 221 -4.48 12.50 -3.82
C LYS A 221 -4.94 12.34 -5.26
N ASN A 222 -5.93 11.49 -5.53
CA ASN A 222 -6.46 11.28 -6.88
C ASN A 222 -7.09 12.55 -7.48
N ARG A 223 -7.64 13.41 -6.61
CA ARG A 223 -8.21 14.71 -6.94
C ARG A 223 -7.18 15.84 -7.00
N LYS A 224 -5.90 15.54 -6.77
CA LYS A 224 -4.78 16.49 -6.66
C LYS A 224 -4.93 17.48 -5.49
N GLU A 225 -5.69 17.11 -4.47
CA GLU A 225 -5.88 17.89 -3.24
C GLU A 225 -4.80 17.47 -2.21
N TYR A 226 -3.53 17.77 -2.52
CA TYR A 226 -2.38 17.20 -1.80
C TYR A 226 -2.26 17.64 -0.34
N ALA A 227 -2.71 18.85 0.00
CA ALA A 227 -2.77 19.31 1.39
C ALA A 227 -3.70 18.42 2.23
N GLN A 228 -4.88 18.09 1.68
CA GLN A 228 -5.86 17.23 2.34
C GLN A 228 -5.35 15.79 2.41
N ALA A 229 -4.75 15.28 1.33
CA ALA A 229 -4.11 13.97 1.34
C ALA A 229 -3.03 13.85 2.42
N SER A 230 -2.18 14.89 2.55
CA SER A 230 -1.13 14.97 3.57
C SER A 230 -1.70 14.96 4.99
N PHE A 231 -2.80 15.69 5.22
CA PHE A 231 -3.50 15.71 6.50
C PHE A 231 -4.00 14.32 6.91
N TYR A 232 -4.71 13.62 6.02
CA TYR A 232 -5.26 12.30 6.31
C TYR A 232 -4.17 11.23 6.53
N HIS A 233 -3.13 11.22 5.70
CA HIS A 233 -1.99 10.32 5.97
C HIS A 233 -1.22 10.71 7.24
N GLY A 234 -1.17 11.99 7.61
CA GLY A 234 -0.59 12.45 8.88
C GLY A 234 -1.34 11.92 10.09
N LYS A 235 -2.69 11.95 10.05
CA LYS A 235 -3.54 11.33 11.08
C LYS A 235 -3.31 9.82 11.19
N ALA A 236 -3.28 9.13 10.05
CA ALA A 236 -3.00 7.69 10.02
C ALA A 236 -1.64 7.37 10.63
N HIS A 237 -0.61 8.15 10.27
CA HIS A 237 0.74 7.99 10.81
C HIS A 237 0.76 8.18 12.34
N TYR A 238 0.12 9.22 12.85
CA TYR A 238 0.00 9.48 14.29
C TYR A 238 -0.63 8.30 15.04
N GLN A 239 -1.69 7.71 14.48
CA GLN A 239 -2.31 6.52 15.07
C GLN A 239 -1.38 5.30 15.07
N LEU A 240 -0.63 5.08 14.00
CA LEU A 240 0.27 3.93 13.87
C LEU A 240 1.46 4.00 14.83
N ILE A 241 2.05 5.18 15.04
CA ILE A 241 3.16 5.34 16.00
C ILE A 241 2.70 5.16 17.45
N ASN A 242 1.46 5.54 17.76
CA ASN A 242 0.90 5.42 19.12
C ASN A 242 0.58 3.98 19.52
N LYS A 243 0.40 3.06 18.55
CA LYS A 243 0.16 1.63 18.84
C LYS A 243 1.39 0.91 19.42
N ARG A 244 2.59 1.51 19.38
CA ARG A 244 3.85 0.98 19.95
C ARG A 244 4.19 -0.46 19.55
N GLU A 245 3.71 -0.91 18.40
CA GLU A 245 4.07 -2.21 17.85
C GLU A 245 5.41 -2.09 17.11
N ASP A 246 6.45 -2.65 17.72
CA ASP A 246 7.72 -2.82 17.03
C ASP A 246 7.49 -3.72 15.80
N ASN A 247 7.91 -3.26 14.62
CA ASN A 247 7.86 -4.01 13.35
C ASN A 247 6.49 -4.00 12.65
N ASN A 248 5.89 -2.82 12.49
CA ASN A 248 4.62 -2.64 11.80
C ASN A 248 4.78 -2.34 10.29
N ILE A 249 4.38 -3.26 9.41
CA ILE A 249 4.38 -3.06 7.95
C ILE A 249 3.44 -1.92 7.52
N ASP A 250 2.37 -1.64 8.29
CA ASP A 250 1.48 -0.52 8.00
C ASP A 250 2.16 0.82 8.20
N LEU A 251 3.07 0.92 9.15
CA LEU A 251 3.88 2.12 9.33
C LEU A 251 4.75 2.37 8.10
N VAL A 252 5.40 1.32 7.57
CA VAL A 252 6.18 1.39 6.31
C VAL A 252 5.31 1.92 5.17
N ARG A 253 4.13 1.33 4.99
CA ARG A 253 3.20 1.70 3.92
C ARG A 253 2.67 3.12 4.08
N CYS A 254 2.34 3.51 5.30
CA CYS A 254 1.90 4.88 5.62
C CYS A 254 3.01 5.90 5.33
N LEU A 255 4.26 5.62 5.71
CA LEU A 255 5.41 6.48 5.41
C LEU A 255 5.63 6.60 3.89
N ALA A 256 5.55 5.50 3.14
CA ALA A 256 5.66 5.51 1.68
C ALA A 256 4.54 6.32 1.01
N ASN A 257 3.30 6.17 1.47
CA ASN A 257 2.16 6.97 0.98
C ASN A 257 2.37 8.48 1.24
N ARG A 258 2.85 8.85 2.43
CA ARG A 258 3.17 10.25 2.76
C ARG A 258 4.30 10.79 1.87
N ALA A 259 5.35 10.00 1.67
CA ALA A 259 6.45 10.37 0.78
C ALA A 259 5.95 10.64 -0.64
N GLN A 260 5.07 9.78 -1.15
CA GLN A 260 4.46 9.95 -2.47
C GLN A 260 3.68 11.25 -2.58
N VAL A 261 2.81 11.57 -1.61
CA VAL A 261 2.03 12.82 -1.63
C VAL A 261 2.94 14.05 -1.60
N LEU A 262 3.96 14.06 -0.73
CA LEU A 262 4.92 15.17 -0.67
C LEU A 262 5.67 15.36 -1.98
N ARG A 263 6.06 14.27 -2.65
CA ARG A 263 6.69 14.35 -3.98
C ARG A 263 5.75 14.96 -5.02
N LEU A 264 4.48 14.54 -5.03
CA LEU A 264 3.47 15.07 -5.95
C LEU A 264 3.15 16.55 -5.69
N ASP A 265 3.28 16.99 -4.44
CA ASP A 265 3.14 18.39 -4.02
C ASP A 265 4.42 19.22 -4.25
N GLY A 266 5.51 18.60 -4.71
CA GLY A 266 6.79 19.25 -4.99
C GLY A 266 7.76 19.37 -3.81
N ASP A 267 7.38 18.92 -2.61
CA ASP A 267 8.29 18.83 -1.46
C ASP A 267 9.13 17.54 -1.51
N ILE A 268 10.07 17.53 -2.47
CA ILE A 268 10.98 16.40 -2.71
C ILE A 268 11.84 16.10 -1.47
N LYS A 269 12.29 17.13 -0.75
CA LYS A 269 13.20 16.97 0.39
C LYS A 269 12.52 16.25 1.54
N SER A 270 11.33 16.69 1.96
CA SER A 270 10.59 16.03 3.05
C SER A 270 10.12 14.64 2.64
N GLY A 271 9.66 14.48 1.40
CA GLY A 271 9.29 13.18 0.85
C GLY A 271 10.43 12.15 0.90
N ARG A 272 11.66 12.57 0.55
CA ARG A 272 12.86 11.72 0.58
C ARG A 272 13.19 11.21 1.99
N LEU A 273 12.99 12.05 3.02
CA LEU A 273 13.21 11.66 4.41
C LEU A 273 12.23 10.56 4.83
N LEU A 274 10.93 10.73 4.54
CA LEU A 274 9.91 9.71 4.86
C LEU A 274 10.12 8.41 4.07
N LEU A 275 10.52 8.49 2.80
CA LEU A 275 10.82 7.32 2.00
C LEU A 275 12.03 6.56 2.56
N SER A 276 13.06 7.27 3.01
CA SER A 276 14.25 6.67 3.64
C SER A 276 13.89 5.98 4.96
N GLU A 277 12.98 6.57 5.73
CA GLU A 277 12.44 5.97 6.94
C GLU A 277 11.66 4.69 6.64
N ALA A 278 10.78 4.72 5.62
CA ALA A 278 10.03 3.54 5.17
C ALA A 278 10.97 2.39 4.76
N ILE A 279 12.02 2.68 3.99
CA ILE A 279 13.04 1.68 3.58
C ILE A 279 13.77 1.12 4.80
N SER A 280 14.19 1.97 5.73
CA SER A 280 14.88 1.55 6.95
C SER A 280 14.00 0.63 7.80
N ALA A 281 12.73 0.99 7.97
CA ALA A 281 11.75 0.17 8.68
C ALA A 281 11.52 -1.18 7.97
N LEU A 282 11.33 -1.19 6.65
CA LEU A 282 11.14 -2.44 5.89
C LEU A 282 12.36 -3.38 5.99
N ARG A 283 13.60 -2.85 5.92
CA ARG A 283 14.82 -3.65 6.13
C ARG A 283 14.84 -4.33 7.49
N LYS A 284 14.41 -3.64 8.54
CA LYS A 284 14.32 -4.22 9.89
C LYS A 284 13.29 -5.35 9.96
N LEU A 285 12.18 -5.26 9.20
CA LEU A 285 11.18 -6.33 9.11
C LEU A 285 11.74 -7.60 8.46
N GLU A 286 12.59 -7.44 7.44
CA GLU A 286 13.14 -8.57 6.69
C GLU A 286 14.35 -9.23 7.33
N ASN A 287 15.25 -8.47 7.96
CA ASN A 287 16.46 -9.01 8.59
C ASN A 287 16.17 -10.00 9.75
N LYS A 288 14.92 -10.09 10.21
CA LYS A 288 14.48 -11.07 11.22
C LYS A 288 14.04 -12.41 10.62
N ALA A 289 14.12 -12.61 9.30
CA ALA A 289 13.56 -13.77 8.62
C ALA A 289 14.54 -14.41 7.62
N GLU A 290 15.52 -15.16 8.11
CA GLU A 290 16.45 -15.98 7.30
C GLU A 290 15.79 -17.09 6.43
N LYS A 291 14.45 -17.24 6.47
CA LYS A 291 13.75 -18.44 5.98
C LYS A 291 13.26 -18.39 4.53
N TYR A 292 13.38 -17.27 3.81
CA TYR A 292 12.64 -17.05 2.54
C TYR A 292 13.47 -17.07 1.25
N GLY A 293 14.75 -17.47 1.28
CA GLY A 293 15.57 -17.62 0.08
C GLY A 293 15.83 -16.28 -0.64
N LYS A 294 15.93 -16.29 -1.98
CA LYS A 294 16.24 -15.10 -2.80
C LYS A 294 15.04 -14.20 -3.13
N LYS A 295 13.82 -14.58 -2.76
CA LYS A 295 12.59 -13.83 -3.06
C LYS A 295 12.27 -12.88 -1.90
N PRO A 296 12.04 -11.57 -2.14
CA PRO A 296 11.62 -10.65 -1.10
C PRO A 296 10.34 -11.13 -0.43
N ARG A 297 10.19 -10.90 0.88
CA ARG A 297 9.04 -11.40 1.64
C ARG A 297 7.76 -10.64 1.28
N HIS A 298 7.88 -9.35 0.99
CA HIS A 298 6.77 -8.46 0.74
C HIS A 298 6.87 -7.78 -0.63
N LEU A 299 5.72 -7.67 -1.30
CA LEU A 299 5.56 -6.90 -2.54
C LEU A 299 5.95 -5.43 -2.38
N ASP A 300 5.90 -4.92 -1.14
CA ASP A 300 6.22 -3.54 -0.80
C ASP A 300 7.63 -3.14 -1.21
N TRP A 301 8.59 -4.07 -1.35
CA TRP A 301 9.91 -3.75 -1.90
C TRP A 301 9.88 -3.25 -3.33
N ALA A 302 9.18 -3.97 -4.22
CA ALA A 302 9.07 -3.56 -5.61
C ALA A 302 8.40 -2.19 -5.69
N LYS A 303 7.30 -2.00 -4.94
CA LYS A 303 6.55 -0.74 -4.92
C LYS A 303 7.36 0.44 -4.36
N ILE A 304 8.12 0.24 -3.28
CA ILE A 304 9.03 1.26 -2.74
C ILE A 304 10.13 1.60 -3.75
N LEU A 305 10.66 0.62 -4.48
CA LEU A 305 11.64 0.88 -5.54
C LEU A 305 11.02 1.67 -6.70
N VAL A 306 9.77 1.39 -7.09
CA VAL A 306 9.06 2.26 -8.04
C VAL A 306 9.02 3.69 -7.54
N GLU A 307 8.65 3.90 -6.27
CA GLU A 307 8.61 5.24 -5.68
C GLU A 307 10.00 5.90 -5.60
N CYS A 308 11.06 5.16 -5.26
CA CYS A 308 12.45 5.64 -5.36
C CYS A 308 12.81 6.10 -6.77
N GLY A 309 12.40 5.33 -7.79
CA GLY A 309 12.57 5.69 -9.19
C GLY A 309 11.89 7.01 -9.53
N HIS A 310 10.68 7.23 -9.02
CA HIS A 310 9.96 8.51 -9.16
C HIS A 310 10.68 9.68 -8.46
N PHE A 311 11.24 9.48 -7.27
CA PHE A 311 12.06 10.52 -6.62
C PHE A 311 13.30 10.86 -7.44
N HIS A 312 14.02 9.85 -7.96
CA HIS A 312 15.15 10.10 -8.84
C HIS A 312 14.76 10.84 -10.12
N TYR A 313 13.58 10.53 -10.68
CA TYR A 313 13.06 11.26 -11.83
C TYR A 313 12.79 12.74 -11.49
N ALA A 314 12.14 13.02 -10.36
CA ALA A 314 11.87 14.38 -9.91
C ALA A 314 13.16 15.18 -9.60
N GLU A 315 14.24 14.49 -9.27
CA GLU A 315 15.58 15.06 -9.06
C GLU A 315 16.39 15.21 -10.36
N ASN A 316 15.81 14.93 -11.53
CA ASN A 316 16.48 14.85 -12.83
C ASN A 316 17.62 13.81 -12.89
N ALA A 317 17.65 12.84 -11.98
CA ALA A 317 18.63 11.76 -11.93
C ALA A 317 18.14 10.56 -12.76
N TYR A 318 17.94 10.76 -14.06
CA TYR A 318 17.25 9.80 -14.93
C TYR A 318 17.93 8.43 -15.01
N ASP A 319 19.26 8.36 -14.97
CA ASP A 319 19.97 7.08 -14.95
C ASP A 319 19.73 6.28 -13.68
N LYS A 320 19.70 6.96 -12.53
CA LYS A 320 19.35 6.33 -11.25
C LYS A 320 17.89 5.89 -11.25
N ALA A 321 16.99 6.73 -11.78
CA ALA A 321 15.57 6.38 -11.90
C ALA A 321 15.40 5.10 -12.75
N ARG A 322 16.01 5.05 -13.94
CA ARG A 322 15.98 3.88 -14.83
C ARG A 322 16.46 2.62 -14.15
N ASN A 323 17.63 2.66 -13.53
CA ASN A 323 18.21 1.50 -12.84
C ASN A 323 17.33 1.03 -11.67
N THR A 324 16.75 1.97 -10.92
CA THR A 324 15.86 1.65 -9.80
C THR A 324 14.55 1.01 -10.27
N LEU A 325 13.96 1.52 -11.36
CA LEU A 325 12.75 0.95 -11.98
C LEU A 325 13.02 -0.43 -12.59
N LYS A 326 14.22 -0.68 -13.15
CA LYS A 326 14.66 -2.02 -13.58
C LYS A 326 14.72 -2.99 -12.40
N ASN A 327 15.34 -2.58 -11.28
CA ASN A 327 15.36 -3.40 -10.07
C ASN A 327 13.96 -3.71 -9.53
N ALA A 328 13.02 -2.76 -9.61
CA ALA A 328 11.63 -3.00 -9.25
C ALA A 328 10.98 -4.05 -10.18
N LYS A 329 11.25 -3.97 -11.49
CA LYS A 329 10.79 -4.95 -12.48
C LYS A 329 11.29 -6.36 -12.16
N ASP A 330 12.58 -6.50 -11.86
CA ASP A 330 13.18 -7.79 -11.52
C ASP A 330 12.50 -8.43 -10.31
N ILE A 331 12.11 -7.63 -9.32
CA ILE A 331 11.34 -8.14 -8.17
C ILE A 331 9.94 -8.60 -8.61
N PHE A 332 9.21 -7.83 -9.42
CA PHE A 332 7.91 -8.27 -9.93
C PHE A 332 8.01 -9.59 -10.70
N ASP A 333 9.07 -9.77 -11.49
CA ASP A 333 9.35 -10.99 -12.25
C ASP A 333 9.67 -12.18 -11.33
N VAL A 334 10.60 -12.02 -10.37
CA VAL A 334 10.90 -13.05 -9.34
C VAL A 334 9.67 -13.37 -8.48
N MET A 335 8.78 -12.40 -8.31
CA MET A 335 7.53 -12.61 -7.58
C MET A 335 6.43 -13.27 -8.41
N GLU A 336 6.62 -13.42 -9.73
CA GLU A 336 5.67 -13.98 -10.70
C GLU A 336 4.36 -13.16 -10.80
N ILE A 337 4.49 -11.83 -10.73
CA ILE A 337 3.37 -10.88 -10.76
C ILE A 337 3.63 -9.71 -11.71
N SER A 338 4.36 -9.98 -12.80
CA SER A 338 4.68 -9.01 -13.87
C SER A 338 3.44 -8.40 -14.54
N ASN A 339 2.28 -9.03 -14.36
CA ASN A 339 1.00 -8.58 -14.92
C ASN A 339 0.13 -7.83 -13.90
N SER A 340 0.63 -7.61 -12.68
CA SER A 340 -0.08 -6.81 -11.68
C SER A 340 -0.16 -5.33 -12.10
N PRO A 341 -1.14 -4.56 -11.59
CA PRO A 341 -1.26 -3.14 -11.94
C PRO A 341 0.01 -2.33 -11.66
N ASP A 342 0.67 -2.57 -10.52
CA ASP A 342 1.93 -1.90 -10.15
C ASP A 342 3.08 -2.26 -11.12
N ALA A 343 3.15 -3.52 -11.58
CA ALA A 343 4.15 -3.97 -12.55
C ALA A 343 3.91 -3.37 -13.95
N VAL A 344 2.66 -3.31 -14.40
CA VAL A 344 2.28 -2.64 -15.66
C VAL A 344 2.66 -1.15 -15.63
N ILE A 345 2.34 -0.46 -14.53
CA ILE A 345 2.76 0.94 -14.32
C ILE A 345 4.28 1.08 -14.39
N ASN A 346 5.03 0.19 -13.75
CA ASN A 346 6.49 0.22 -13.76
C ASN A 346 7.08 0.00 -15.17
N ALA A 347 6.55 -0.96 -15.94
CA ALA A 347 6.99 -1.21 -17.32
C ALA A 347 6.71 0.00 -18.23
N LEU A 348 5.54 0.64 -18.08
CA LEU A 348 5.24 1.88 -18.80
C LEU A 348 6.16 3.02 -18.37
N ASN A 349 6.50 3.13 -17.09
CA ASN A 349 7.46 4.14 -16.60
C ASN A 349 8.87 3.91 -17.17
N LEU A 350 9.30 2.66 -17.32
CA LEU A 350 10.54 2.30 -18.02
C LEU A 350 10.49 2.68 -19.50
N ALA A 351 9.37 2.45 -20.17
CA ALA A 351 9.19 2.87 -21.56
C ALA A 351 9.21 4.40 -21.69
N ILE A 352 8.53 5.13 -20.80
CA ILE A 352 8.51 6.59 -20.78
C ILE A 352 9.91 7.16 -20.59
N ILE A 353 10.66 6.67 -19.58
CA ILE A 353 12.00 7.22 -19.30
C ILE A 353 12.95 6.95 -20.47
N GLU A 354 12.87 5.80 -21.11
CA GLU A 354 13.72 5.47 -22.25
C GLU A 354 13.34 6.26 -23.50
N LYS A 355 12.04 6.49 -23.75
CA LYS A 355 11.57 7.32 -24.87
C LYS A 355 12.00 8.78 -24.71
N LYS A 356 11.94 9.32 -23.48
CA LYS A 356 12.33 10.71 -23.19
C LYS A 356 13.84 10.91 -23.13
N PHE A 357 14.55 9.97 -22.53
CA PHE A 357 15.98 10.06 -22.25
C PHE A 357 16.68 8.79 -22.76
N PRO A 358 16.76 8.60 -24.08
CA PRO A 358 17.39 7.42 -24.66
C PRO A 358 18.89 7.41 -24.35
N ILE A 359 19.45 6.25 -23.95
CA ILE A 359 20.91 6.11 -23.75
C ILE A 359 21.58 5.51 -24.99
N GLU A 360 20.90 4.59 -25.67
CA GLU A 360 21.49 3.78 -26.74
C GLU A 360 20.61 3.77 -28.00
N ALA A 361 21.19 3.36 -29.13
CA ALA A 361 20.44 3.15 -30.37
C ALA A 361 19.31 2.10 -30.22
N SER A 362 19.42 1.18 -29.25
CA SER A 362 18.45 0.12 -28.94
C SER A 362 17.21 0.61 -28.17
N SER A 363 17.17 1.90 -27.77
CA SER A 363 16.10 2.50 -26.97
C SER A 363 14.70 2.27 -27.57
N GLU A 364 14.58 2.37 -28.89
CA GLU A 364 13.29 2.18 -29.59
C GLU A 364 12.78 0.73 -29.46
N GLU A 365 13.66 -0.26 -29.65
CA GLU A 365 13.28 -1.67 -29.52
C GLU A 365 13.01 -2.03 -28.05
N PHE A 366 13.75 -1.44 -27.10
CA PHE A 366 13.45 -1.57 -25.67
C PHE A 366 12.05 -1.05 -25.35
N VAL A 367 11.71 0.17 -25.77
CA VAL A 367 10.38 0.77 -25.56
C VAL A 367 9.30 -0.12 -26.12
N LYS A 368 9.46 -0.56 -27.38
CA LYS A 368 8.52 -1.47 -28.04
C LYS A 368 8.33 -2.77 -27.26
N THR A 369 9.43 -3.40 -26.84
CA THR A 369 9.39 -4.64 -26.06
C THR A 369 8.65 -4.46 -24.73
N GLN A 370 8.95 -3.38 -23.98
CA GLN A 370 8.26 -3.11 -22.72
C GLN A 370 6.76 -2.88 -22.92
N VAL A 371 6.39 -2.09 -23.93
CA VAL A 371 5.00 -1.76 -24.22
C VAL A 371 4.21 -2.99 -24.67
N GLN A 372 4.73 -3.76 -25.62
CA GLN A 372 4.05 -4.96 -26.14
C GLN A 372 3.84 -6.02 -25.04
N ALA A 373 4.79 -6.17 -24.12
CA ALA A 373 4.67 -7.11 -23.01
C ALA A 373 3.50 -6.79 -22.06
N VAL A 374 3.12 -5.51 -21.92
CA VAL A 374 2.08 -5.08 -20.97
C VAL A 374 0.81 -4.56 -21.62
N GLU A 375 0.77 -4.45 -22.94
CA GLU A 375 -0.37 -3.89 -23.68
C GLU A 375 -1.70 -4.60 -23.38
N PRO A 376 -1.81 -5.95 -23.37
CA PRO A 376 -3.07 -6.62 -23.03
C PRO A 376 -3.55 -6.29 -21.61
N HIS A 377 -2.62 -6.16 -20.67
CA HIS A 377 -2.94 -5.82 -19.28
C HIS A 377 -3.31 -4.35 -19.10
N TYR A 378 -2.65 -3.46 -19.85
CA TYR A 378 -3.00 -2.05 -19.93
C TYR A 378 -4.41 -1.84 -20.51
N GLN A 379 -4.77 -2.57 -21.57
CA GLN A 379 -6.11 -2.53 -22.17
C GLN A 379 -7.16 -2.98 -21.15
N LYS A 380 -6.92 -4.12 -20.48
CA LYS A 380 -7.80 -4.59 -19.39
C LYS A 380 -7.96 -3.54 -18.29
N LEU A 381 -6.89 -2.88 -17.85
CA LEU A 381 -6.99 -1.80 -16.85
C LEU A 381 -7.77 -0.59 -17.37
N THR A 382 -7.65 -0.27 -18.66
CA THR A 382 -8.41 0.81 -19.29
C THR A 382 -9.91 0.51 -19.30
N GLU A 383 -10.31 -0.74 -19.60
CA GLU A 383 -11.70 -1.20 -19.51
C GLU A 383 -12.27 -1.11 -18.10
N GLN A 384 -11.39 -1.15 -17.08
CA GLN A 384 -11.71 -0.98 -15.66
C GLN A 384 -11.76 0.50 -15.25
N SER A 385 -11.73 1.43 -16.22
CA SER A 385 -11.68 2.88 -16.01
C SER A 385 -10.46 3.38 -15.22
N PHE A 386 -9.39 2.58 -15.15
CA PHE A 386 -8.19 2.94 -14.38
C PHE A 386 -7.35 4.01 -15.07
N PHE A 387 -7.10 3.85 -16.37
CA PHE A 387 -6.33 4.78 -17.21
C PHE A 387 -7.21 5.78 -17.97
N VAL A 388 -8.15 6.43 -17.28
CA VAL A 388 -9.00 7.46 -17.89
C VAL A 388 -8.37 8.85 -17.73
N GLY A 389 -8.19 9.55 -18.85
CA GLY A 389 -7.69 10.93 -18.88
C GLY A 389 -6.82 11.24 -20.11
N THR A 390 -6.70 12.53 -20.43
CA THR A 390 -6.01 13.04 -21.63
C THR A 390 -4.53 12.62 -21.73
N GLY A 391 -3.87 12.36 -20.60
CA GLY A 391 -2.47 11.94 -20.55
C GLY A 391 -2.21 10.44 -20.73
N THR A 392 -3.22 9.60 -20.54
CA THR A 392 -3.06 8.13 -20.62
C THR A 392 -3.68 7.54 -21.88
N SER A 393 -4.75 8.14 -22.42
CA SER A 393 -5.50 7.60 -23.57
C SER A 393 -4.68 7.43 -24.85
N ASN A 394 -3.61 8.22 -25.02
CA ASN A 394 -2.70 8.12 -26.17
C ASN A 394 -1.30 7.61 -25.80
N LEU A 395 -1.08 7.18 -24.55
CA LEU A 395 0.26 6.87 -24.06
C LEU A 395 0.94 5.77 -24.87
N ILE A 396 0.26 4.63 -25.03
CA ILE A 396 0.79 3.48 -25.78
C ILE A 396 1.09 3.88 -27.23
N LYS A 397 0.14 4.55 -27.88
CA LYS A 397 0.30 5.09 -29.23
C LYS A 397 1.52 5.98 -29.33
N ASN A 398 1.68 6.92 -28.41
CA ASN A 398 2.79 7.88 -28.44
C ASN A 398 4.15 7.23 -28.12
N LEU A 399 4.19 6.22 -27.25
CA LEU A 399 5.41 5.46 -26.97
C LEU A 399 5.87 4.69 -28.22
N LEU A 400 4.93 4.08 -28.94
CA LEU A 400 5.18 3.27 -30.15
C LEU A 400 5.33 4.10 -31.44
N ASP A 401 4.92 5.38 -31.45
CA ASP A 401 5.05 6.22 -32.63
C ASP A 401 6.52 6.56 -32.91
N LYS A 402 7.02 6.06 -34.04
CA LYS A 402 8.40 6.28 -34.51
C LYS A 402 8.64 7.72 -34.95
N LYS A 403 7.60 8.47 -35.30
CA LYS A 403 7.70 9.89 -35.68
C LYS A 403 7.91 10.77 -34.45
N LEU A 404 7.51 10.30 -33.27
CA LEU A 404 7.73 11.02 -32.02
C LEU A 404 9.13 10.73 -31.48
N THR A 405 9.94 11.78 -31.42
CA THR A 405 11.31 11.76 -30.88
C THR A 405 11.31 12.27 -29.44
N SER A 406 12.44 12.16 -28.74
CA SER A 406 12.61 12.74 -27.40
C SER A 406 12.37 14.25 -27.34
N LYS A 407 12.43 14.94 -28.49
CA LYS A 407 12.17 16.39 -28.63
C LYS A 407 10.72 16.72 -29.01
N SER A 408 9.90 15.73 -29.34
CA SER A 408 8.50 15.97 -29.69
C SER A 408 7.73 16.46 -28.46
N PRO A 409 6.86 17.50 -28.58
CA PRO A 409 6.12 18.04 -27.45
C PRO A 409 5.34 16.99 -26.65
N GLU A 410 4.77 15.99 -27.35
CA GLU A 410 4.05 14.87 -26.76
C GLU A 410 4.94 14.06 -25.81
N VAL A 411 6.20 13.82 -26.20
CA VAL A 411 7.18 13.05 -25.42
C VAL A 411 7.75 13.89 -24.29
N ILE A 412 8.06 15.16 -24.54
CA ILE A 412 8.52 16.12 -23.52
C ILE A 412 7.50 16.22 -22.37
N ASN A 413 6.21 16.20 -22.69
CA ASN A 413 5.13 16.32 -21.72
C ASN A 413 4.75 15.00 -21.03
N MET A 414 5.34 13.85 -21.40
CA MET A 414 5.08 12.60 -20.69
C MET A 414 5.66 12.65 -19.27
N GLY A 415 4.80 12.57 -18.26
CA GLY A 415 5.22 12.31 -16.89
C GLY A 415 5.22 10.81 -16.59
N LEU A 416 6.01 10.38 -15.60
CA LEU A 416 5.85 9.03 -15.07
C LEU A 416 4.45 8.86 -14.47
N ILE A 417 3.85 7.69 -14.67
CA ILE A 417 2.59 7.29 -14.05
C ILE A 417 2.88 6.99 -12.57
N SER A 418 2.18 7.68 -11.68
CA SER A 418 2.33 7.50 -10.23
C SER A 418 1.99 6.05 -9.81
N PRO A 419 2.78 5.43 -8.93
CA PRO A 419 2.46 4.09 -8.42
C PRO A 419 1.17 4.09 -7.60
N LEU A 420 0.58 2.91 -7.43
CA LEU A 420 -0.62 2.78 -6.63
C LEU A 420 -0.33 3.00 -5.15
N HIS A 421 -1.36 3.45 -4.43
CA HIS A 421 -1.40 3.48 -2.97
C HIS A 421 -0.90 2.16 -2.37
N PHE A 422 -0.28 2.24 -1.20
CA PHE A 422 0.09 1.10 -0.37
C PHE A 422 -1.04 0.86 0.64
N PRO A 423 -1.99 -0.06 0.38
CA PRO A 423 -3.08 -0.30 1.31
C PRO A 423 -2.51 -0.93 2.58
N LEU A 424 -2.89 -0.42 3.75
CA LEU A 424 -2.42 -0.97 5.03
C LEU A 424 -2.89 -2.43 5.19
N SER A 425 -2.01 -3.28 5.71
CA SER A 425 -2.30 -4.66 6.03
C SER A 425 -3.17 -4.71 7.29
N ARG A 426 -4.29 -5.41 7.22
CA ARG A 426 -5.19 -5.56 8.39
C ARG A 426 -4.99 -6.91 9.06
N LEU A 427 -3.78 -7.48 8.91
CA LEU A 427 -3.42 -8.82 9.39
C LEU A 427 -2.73 -8.79 10.76
N SER A 428 -2.64 -7.65 11.43
CA SER A 428 -2.23 -7.57 12.83
C SER A 428 -3.41 -7.90 13.74
N GLY A 429 -3.61 -9.20 13.95
CA GLY A 429 -4.43 -9.79 15.00
C GLY A 429 -3.68 -10.94 15.64
#